data_AF-A0AAE0BHC2-F1
#
_entry.id   AF-A0AAE0BHC2-F1
#
_cell.length_a   1.000
_cell.length_b   1.000
_cell.length_c   1.000
_cell.angle_alpha   90.00
_cell.angle_beta   90.00
_cell.angle_gamma   90.00
#
_symmetry.space_group_name_H-M   'P 1'
#
loop_
_entity.id
_entity.type
_entity.pdbx_description
1 polymer ?
#
loop_
_entity_poly.entity_id
_entity_poly.type
_entity_poly.pdbx_seq_one_letter_code
_entity_poly.pdbx_strand_id
1 'polypeptide(L)'
;REVEVRGHLEGNRREKLQRYAEDGSKARYFMEDDSKTLEAMVREQKHGGERNMDDVMARNIARKQRFKGLNADEEYDNDGGVEMLETHNRRKTRQENEEREKKQAIREYNRFSTIQDRCGLCFNSARWRRDLCISIGTQAYLTLPEFRPLVPGHSRILPMQ
;
A
#
# COMPACT_ATOMS: atom_id res chain seq x y z
N ARG A 1 -18.76 54.14 -10.70
CA ARG A 1 -17.44 53.67 -11.14
C ARG A 1 -17.05 52.54 -10.21
N GLU A 2 -17.45 51.33 -10.59
CA GLU A 2 -17.08 50.10 -9.89
C GLU A 2 -15.61 49.83 -10.20
N VAL A 3 -14.83 49.52 -9.15
CA VAL A 3 -13.42 49.17 -9.28
C VAL A 3 -13.34 47.66 -9.07
N GLU A 4 -13.31 46.91 -10.18
CA GLU A 4 -12.95 45.50 -10.17
C GLU A 4 -11.48 45.36 -9.74
N VAL A 5 -11.26 44.88 -8.53
CA VAL A 5 -9.93 44.42 -8.10
C VAL A 5 -9.76 42.99 -8.59
N ARG A 6 -9.19 42.85 -9.79
CA ARG A 6 -8.72 41.56 -10.32
C ARG A 6 -7.54 41.06 -9.47
N GLY A 7 -7.84 40.21 -8.49
CA GLY A 7 -6.83 39.46 -7.76
C GLY A 7 -6.14 38.45 -8.68
N HIS A 8 -4.86 38.68 -8.94
CA HIS A 8 -3.96 37.66 -9.50
C HIS A 8 -3.90 36.46 -8.55
N LEU A 9 -4.23 35.27 -9.04
CA LEU A 9 -4.02 34.01 -8.32
C LEU A 9 -2.53 33.70 -8.30
N GLU A 10 -1.85 34.23 -7.29
CA GLU A 10 -0.46 33.89 -6.98
C GLU A 10 -0.36 32.46 -6.45
N GLY A 11 0.51 31.66 -7.08
CA GLY A 11 1.31 30.60 -6.47
C GLY A 11 0.60 29.55 -5.62
N ASN A 12 0.70 28.28 -6.04
CA ASN A 12 0.32 27.08 -5.28
C ASN A 12 1.20 26.90 -4.01
N ARG A 13 1.09 27.81 -3.04
CA ARG A 13 1.87 27.82 -1.79
C ARG A 13 1.16 26.91 -0.80
N ARG A 14 1.66 25.68 -0.70
CA ARG A 14 1.17 24.68 0.25
C ARG A 14 1.29 25.20 1.68
N GLU A 15 0.22 25.06 2.44
CA GLU A 15 0.14 25.42 3.85
C GLU A 15 1.14 24.59 4.66
N LYS A 16 1.95 25.26 5.48
CA LYS A 16 2.94 24.59 6.34
C LYS A 16 2.21 24.10 7.59
N LEU A 17 2.44 22.85 7.99
CA LEU A 17 1.94 22.34 9.25
C LEU A 17 2.55 23.14 10.42
N GLN A 18 1.71 23.78 11.23
CA GLN A 18 2.12 24.38 12.49
C GLN A 18 2.24 23.28 13.55
N ARG A 19 3.48 22.90 13.87
CA ARG A 19 3.79 21.79 14.80
C ARG A 19 3.88 22.22 16.26
N TYR A 20 4.18 23.49 16.52
CA TYR A 20 4.39 24.04 17.85
C TYR A 20 3.22 24.94 18.25
N ALA A 21 2.78 24.80 19.49
CA ALA A 21 1.82 25.70 20.12
C ALA A 21 2.52 27.01 20.56
N GLU A 22 1.72 27.99 20.97
CA GLU A 22 2.21 29.33 21.36
C GLU A 22 3.14 29.30 22.59
N ASP A 23 3.03 28.26 23.42
CA ASP A 23 3.88 28.00 24.58
C ASP A 23 5.23 27.32 24.23
N GLY A 24 5.49 27.07 22.94
CA GLY A 24 6.69 26.36 22.47
C GLY A 24 6.62 24.85 22.65
N SER A 25 5.53 24.30 23.18
CA SER A 25 5.33 22.86 23.24
C SER A 25 4.96 22.30 21.86
N LYS A 26 5.33 21.04 21.61
CA LYS A 26 5.03 20.38 20.34
C LYS A 26 3.62 19.79 20.38
N ALA A 27 2.73 20.36 19.57
CA ALA A 27 1.32 20.00 19.53
C ALA A 27 0.98 18.94 18.46
N ARG A 28 1.72 18.89 17.34
CA ARG A 28 1.38 18.02 16.20
C ARG A 28 2.60 17.36 15.55
N TYR A 29 2.46 16.08 15.20
CA TYR A 29 3.46 15.32 14.43
C TYR A 29 3.02 15.17 12.97
N PHE A 30 1.73 14.91 12.75
CA PHE A 30 1.14 14.78 11.43
C PHE A 30 0.04 15.81 11.18
N MET A 31 -0.19 16.15 9.92
CA MET A 31 -1.28 17.06 9.52
C MET A 31 -2.69 16.58 9.90
N GLU A 32 -2.87 15.26 10.01
CA GLU A 32 -4.18 14.62 10.21
C GLU A 32 -4.48 14.30 11.68
N ASP A 33 -3.58 14.63 12.62
CA ASP A 33 -3.69 14.25 14.03
C ASP A 33 -5.02 14.72 14.66
N ASP A 34 -5.50 15.92 14.30
CA ASP A 34 -6.73 16.51 14.84
C ASP A 34 -8.02 15.92 14.21
N SER A 35 -7.89 15.23 13.07
CA SER A 35 -9.02 14.74 12.26
C SER A 35 -9.41 13.29 12.52
N LYS A 36 -8.53 12.50 13.16
CA LYS A 36 -8.74 11.07 13.37
C LYS A 36 -9.40 10.82 14.72
N THR A 37 -10.47 10.04 14.73
CA THR A 37 -11.08 9.55 15.97
C THR A 37 -10.37 8.28 16.46
N LEU A 38 -10.46 8.00 17.77
CA LEU A 38 -9.90 6.78 18.37
C LEU A 38 -10.43 5.50 17.69
N GLU A 39 -11.73 5.47 17.40
CA GLU A 39 -12.37 4.33 16.71
C GLU A 39 -11.80 4.12 15.30
N ALA A 40 -11.56 5.22 14.57
CA ALA A 40 -10.96 5.15 13.24
C ALA A 40 -9.52 4.61 13.30
N MET A 41 -8.72 5.03 14.29
CA MET A 41 -7.36 4.51 14.50
C MET A 41 -7.36 3.02 14.82
N VAL A 42 -8.27 2.55 15.69
CA VAL A 42 -8.39 1.13 16.03
C VAL A 42 -8.78 0.31 14.79
N ARG A 43 -9.68 0.84 13.96
CA ARG A 43 -10.09 0.19 12.71
C ARG A 43 -8.93 0.11 11.71
N GLU A 44 -8.19 1.19 11.53
CA GLU A 44 -7.02 1.25 10.65
C GLU A 44 -5.96 0.23 11.06
N GLN A 45 -5.65 0.14 12.36
CA GLN A 45 -4.70 -0.83 12.90
C GLN A 45 -5.16 -2.29 12.73
N LYS A 46 -6.45 -2.58 12.99
CA LYS A 46 -7.00 -3.94 12.84
C LYS A 46 -6.96 -4.45 11.40
N HIS A 47 -7.16 -3.57 10.43
CA HIS A 47 -7.20 -3.95 9.01
C HIS A 47 -5.82 -3.89 8.33
N GLY A 48 -4.72 -3.79 9.09
CA GLY A 48 -3.38 -3.71 8.53
C GLY A 48 -3.13 -2.41 7.76
N GLY A 49 -3.88 -1.35 8.09
CA GLY A 49 -3.73 -0.01 7.51
C GLY A 49 -2.53 0.75 8.07
N GLU A 50 -1.63 0.09 8.79
CA GLU A 50 -0.39 0.72 9.22
C GLU A 50 0.39 1.20 7.99
N ARG A 51 0.84 2.46 8.03
CA ARG A 51 1.61 3.03 6.92
C ARG A 51 2.83 2.15 6.72
N ASN A 52 2.98 1.55 5.55
CA ASN A 52 4.18 0.79 5.24
C ASN A 52 5.37 1.76 5.19
N MET A 53 6.11 1.80 6.30
CA MET A 53 7.21 2.73 6.54
C MET A 53 8.32 2.54 5.50
N ASP A 54 8.61 1.29 5.14
CA ASP A 54 9.60 0.94 4.11
C ASP A 54 9.20 1.52 2.76
N ASP A 55 7.92 1.45 2.43
CA ASP A 55 7.34 1.94 1.20
C ASP A 55 7.42 3.48 1.09
N VAL A 56 7.26 4.19 2.21
CA VAL A 56 7.40 5.65 2.28
C VAL A 56 8.88 6.03 2.20
N MET A 57 9.74 5.33 2.94
CA MET A 57 11.18 5.55 2.96
C MET A 57 11.80 5.29 1.58
N ALA A 58 11.52 4.14 0.97
CA ALA A 58 12.01 3.77 -0.37
C ALA A 58 11.60 4.79 -1.42
N ARG A 59 10.35 5.28 -1.40
CA ARG A 59 9.89 6.34 -2.31
C ARG A 59 10.62 7.66 -2.09
N ASN A 60 10.85 8.04 -0.84
CA ASN A 60 11.56 9.27 -0.51
C ASN A 60 13.03 9.22 -0.93
N ILE A 61 13.68 8.07 -0.77
CA ILE A 61 15.03 7.82 -1.27
C ILE A 61 15.03 7.89 -2.80
N ALA A 62 14.16 7.14 -3.47
CA ALA A 62 14.08 7.07 -4.93
C ALA A 62 13.77 8.44 -5.58
N ARG A 63 13.01 9.31 -4.88
CA ARG A 63 12.70 10.66 -5.37
C ARG A 63 13.89 11.63 -5.27
N LYS A 64 14.81 11.43 -4.31
CA LYS A 64 15.94 12.33 -4.09
C LYS A 64 17.12 11.88 -4.97
N GLN A 65 17.55 12.73 -5.91
CA GLN A 65 18.71 12.43 -6.78
C GLN A 65 20.01 12.19 -6.00
N ARG A 66 20.18 12.84 -4.84
CA ARG A 66 21.27 12.62 -3.90
C ARG A 66 20.67 12.47 -2.52
N PHE A 67 20.41 11.24 -2.12
CA PHE A 67 19.97 10.95 -0.77
C PHE A 67 21.18 11.09 0.18
N LYS A 68 21.13 12.10 1.06
CA LYS A 68 21.95 12.10 2.27
C LYS A 68 21.12 11.35 3.32
N GLY A 69 21.71 10.34 3.95
CA GLY A 69 21.10 9.69 5.10
C GLY A 69 20.80 10.72 6.18
N LEU A 70 19.88 10.40 7.09
CA LEU A 70 19.71 11.20 8.30
C LEU A 70 20.92 10.96 9.19
N ASN A 71 21.57 12.05 9.62
CA ASN A 71 22.51 11.98 10.73
C ASN A 71 21.72 11.79 12.03
N ALA A 72 22.33 11.23 13.09
CA ALA A 72 21.66 10.98 14.36
C ALA A 72 20.98 12.25 14.93
N ASP A 73 21.66 13.39 14.88
CA ASP A 73 21.14 14.69 15.33
C ASP A 73 19.95 15.17 14.48
N GLU A 74 19.92 14.83 13.18
CA GLU A 74 18.79 15.19 12.31
C GLU A 74 17.59 14.26 12.55
N GLU A 75 17.83 12.99 12.85
CA GLU A 75 16.77 12.01 13.08
C GLU A 75 16.09 12.19 14.44
N TYR A 76 16.89 12.34 15.50
CA TYR A 76 16.41 12.34 16.88
C TYR A 76 16.16 13.75 17.44
N ASP A 77 17.00 14.74 17.13
CA ASP A 77 16.86 16.08 17.74
C ASP A 77 15.97 17.02 16.91
N ASN A 78 15.88 16.78 15.59
CA ASN A 78 15.19 17.67 14.65
C ASN A 78 13.99 17.02 13.93
N ASP A 79 13.57 15.82 14.36
CA ASP A 79 12.45 15.07 13.77
C ASP A 79 12.55 14.86 12.25
N GLY A 80 13.76 14.81 11.70
CA GLY A 80 13.99 14.69 10.26
C GLY A 80 13.35 13.42 9.68
N GLY A 81 13.30 12.34 10.47
CA GLY A 81 12.60 11.10 10.11
C GLY A 81 11.09 11.29 9.96
N VAL A 82 10.47 12.07 10.85
CA VAL A 82 9.03 12.38 10.81
C VAL A 82 8.69 13.31 9.64
N GLU A 83 9.53 14.30 9.35
CA GLU A 83 9.32 15.17 8.20
C GLU A 83 9.38 14.41 6.86
N MET A 84 10.29 13.45 6.75
CA MET A 84 10.36 12.57 5.59
C MET A 84 9.05 11.79 5.41
N LEU A 85 8.47 11.28 6.48
CA LEU A 85 7.17 10.62 6.46
C LEU A 85 6.03 11.55 6.01
N GLU A 86 5.99 12.78 6.52
CA GLU A 86 4.94 13.77 6.23
C GLU A 86 4.92 14.24 4.77
N THR A 87 6.08 14.33 4.12
CA THR A 87 6.15 14.87 2.75
C THR A 87 5.35 14.07 1.72
N HIS A 88 4.97 12.82 2.04
CA HIS A 88 4.06 12.02 1.24
C HIS A 88 2.59 12.46 1.38
N ASN A 89 2.13 12.74 2.61
CA ASN A 89 0.72 13.02 2.91
C ASN A 89 0.31 14.44 2.56
N ARG A 90 1.26 15.39 2.56
CA ARG A 90 1.06 16.79 2.12
C ARG A 90 0.59 16.95 0.67
N ARG A 91 0.55 15.88 -0.12
CA ARG A 91 0.37 15.96 -1.58
C ARG A 91 -0.96 15.47 -2.10
N LYS A 92 -1.80 14.80 -1.29
CA LYS A 92 -2.97 14.12 -1.82
C LYS A 92 -4.24 14.50 -1.10
N THR A 93 -5.25 14.89 -1.87
CA THR A 93 -6.61 15.04 -1.36
C THR A 93 -7.19 13.67 -1.02
N ARG A 94 -8.23 13.63 -0.19
CA ARG A 94 -8.94 12.38 0.12
C ARG A 94 -9.38 11.63 -1.16
N GLN A 95 -9.84 12.36 -2.17
CA GLN A 95 -10.23 11.80 -3.47
C GLN A 95 -9.06 11.13 -4.21
N GLU A 96 -7.86 11.73 -4.17
CA GLU A 96 -6.67 11.15 -4.80
C GLU A 96 -6.18 9.88 -4.08
N ASN A 97 -6.36 9.81 -2.76
CA ASN A 97 -6.07 8.60 -1.99
C ASN A 97 -7.05 7.47 -2.32
N GLU A 98 -8.35 7.75 -2.36
CA GLU A 98 -9.39 6.79 -2.75
C GLU A 98 -9.18 6.28 -4.19
N GLU A 99 -8.82 7.16 -5.13
CA GLU A 99 -8.52 6.74 -6.51
C GLU A 99 -7.26 5.86 -6.59
N ARG A 100 -6.24 6.15 -5.77
CA ARG A 100 -5.02 5.33 -5.70
C ARG A 100 -5.30 3.95 -5.14
N GLU A 101 -6.08 3.85 -4.06
CA GLU A 101 -6.49 2.57 -3.47
C GLU A 101 -7.29 1.75 -4.47
N LYS A 102 -8.26 2.37 -5.16
CA LYS A 102 -9.00 1.72 -6.24
C LYS A 102 -8.09 1.20 -7.34
N LYS A 103 -7.12 2.00 -7.79
CA LYS A 103 -6.13 1.57 -8.79
C LYS A 103 -5.26 0.42 -8.30
N GLN A 104 -4.88 0.38 -7.02
CA GLN A 104 -4.13 -0.73 -6.43
C GLN A 104 -4.98 -2.00 -6.40
N ALA A 105 -6.20 -1.93 -5.88
CA ALA A 105 -7.12 -3.06 -5.84
C ALA A 105 -7.37 -3.64 -7.23
N ILE A 106 -7.57 -2.79 -8.26
CA ILE A 106 -7.74 -3.25 -9.65
C ILE A 106 -6.47 -3.95 -10.16
N ARG A 107 -5.28 -3.39 -9.89
CA ARG A 107 -4.01 -4.01 -10.32
C ARG A 107 -3.79 -5.36 -9.67
N GLU A 108 -4.05 -5.47 -8.37
CA GLU A 108 -3.93 -6.70 -7.60
C GLU A 108 -4.92 -7.75 -8.09
N TYR A 109 -6.18 -7.35 -8.30
CA TYR A 109 -7.21 -8.21 -8.87
C TYR A 109 -6.80 -8.73 -10.25
N ASN A 110 -6.37 -7.85 -11.15
CA ASN A 110 -5.91 -8.25 -12.49
C ASN A 110 -4.70 -9.18 -12.43
N ARG A 111 -3.74 -8.91 -11.54
CA ARG A 111 -2.58 -9.77 -11.31
C ARG A 111 -3.01 -11.14 -10.80
N PHE A 112 -3.91 -11.19 -9.82
CA PHE A 112 -4.43 -12.43 -9.27
C PHE A 112 -5.19 -13.25 -10.31
N SER A 113 -6.12 -12.63 -11.04
CA SER A 113 -6.90 -13.25 -12.12
C SER A 113 -5.97 -13.83 -13.19
N THR A 114 -4.99 -13.06 -13.66
CA THR A 114 -4.06 -13.54 -14.70
C THR A 114 -3.17 -14.70 -14.23
N ILE A 115 -2.80 -14.75 -12.95
CA ILE A 115 -2.08 -15.88 -12.36
C ILE A 115 -2.99 -17.10 -12.26
N GLN A 116 -4.23 -16.92 -11.80
CA GLN A 116 -5.21 -17.98 -11.63
C GLN A 116 -5.56 -18.63 -12.98
N ASP A 117 -5.78 -17.82 -14.02
CA ASP A 117 -6.09 -18.29 -15.38
C ASP A 117 -4.93 -19.05 -16.03
N ARG A 118 -3.69 -18.72 -15.65
CA ARG A 118 -2.47 -19.37 -16.17
C ARG A 118 -2.04 -20.58 -15.35
N CYS A 119 -2.54 -20.72 -14.12
CA CYS A 119 -2.14 -21.76 -13.18
C CYS A 119 -2.63 -23.13 -13.67
N GLY A 120 -1.74 -24.10 -13.83
CA GLY A 120 -2.13 -25.48 -14.19
C GLY A 120 -2.77 -26.28 -13.03
N LEU A 121 -2.86 -25.68 -11.84
CA LEU A 121 -3.30 -26.33 -10.60
C LEU A 121 -4.61 -25.75 -10.05
N CYS A 122 -5.09 -24.62 -10.57
CA CYS A 122 -6.38 -24.09 -10.15
C CYS A 122 -7.48 -24.87 -10.88
N PHE A 123 -8.46 -25.38 -10.14
CA PHE A 123 -9.57 -26.18 -10.68
C PHE A 123 -10.36 -25.45 -11.79
N ASN A 124 -10.49 -24.12 -11.68
CA ASN A 124 -11.21 -23.30 -12.66
C ASN A 124 -10.34 -22.80 -13.83
N SER A 125 -9.06 -23.16 -13.87
CA SER A 125 -8.15 -22.72 -14.93
C SER A 125 -8.37 -23.50 -16.22
N ALA A 126 -8.26 -22.81 -17.37
CA ALA A 126 -8.30 -23.44 -18.69
C ALA A 126 -7.11 -24.39 -18.92
N ARG A 127 -6.00 -24.19 -18.20
CA ARG A 127 -4.79 -25.03 -18.31
C ARG A 127 -4.82 -26.27 -17.42
N TRP A 128 -5.84 -26.43 -16.59
CA TRP A 128 -5.90 -27.55 -15.68
C TRP A 128 -6.19 -28.87 -16.39
N ARG A 129 -5.30 -29.84 -16.18
CA ARG A 129 -5.37 -31.18 -16.76
C ARG A 129 -6.27 -32.11 -15.94
N ARG A 130 -7.50 -32.26 -16.42
CA ARG A 130 -8.53 -33.12 -15.80
C ARG A 130 -8.18 -34.60 -15.84
N ASP A 131 -7.38 -35.01 -16.82
CA ASP A 131 -6.92 -36.38 -17.03
C ASP A 131 -5.94 -36.88 -15.96
N LEU A 132 -5.27 -35.97 -15.25
CA LEU A 132 -4.34 -36.30 -14.16
C LEU A 132 -5.00 -36.32 -12.77
N CYS A 133 -6.31 -36.00 -12.70
CA CYS A 133 -7.05 -36.01 -11.46
C CYS A 133 -7.42 -37.44 -11.06
N ILE A 134 -7.04 -37.86 -9.85
CA ILE A 134 -7.33 -39.19 -9.31
C ILE A 134 -8.63 -39.17 -8.50
N SER A 135 -8.76 -38.19 -7.60
CA SER A 135 -9.90 -38.10 -6.69
C SER A 135 -10.22 -36.64 -6.35
N ILE A 136 -11.50 -36.33 -6.21
CA ILE A 136 -12.00 -35.00 -5.88
C ILE A 136 -12.76 -35.11 -4.54
N GLY A 137 -12.35 -34.32 -3.55
CA GLY A 137 -13.03 -34.18 -2.26
C GLY A 137 -13.91 -32.93 -2.21
N THR A 138 -14.28 -32.48 -1.00
CA THR A 138 -15.08 -31.26 -0.82
C THR A 138 -14.24 -29.98 -0.83
N GLN A 139 -13.02 -30.05 -0.30
CA GLN A 139 -12.12 -28.90 -0.14
C GLN A 139 -10.75 -29.10 -0.79
N ALA A 140 -10.47 -30.30 -1.32
CA ALA A 140 -9.19 -30.64 -1.91
C ALA A 140 -9.34 -31.75 -2.94
N TYR A 141 -8.40 -31.85 -3.86
CA TYR A 141 -8.31 -32.92 -4.84
C TYR A 141 -6.90 -33.51 -4.90
N LEU A 142 -6.81 -34.76 -5.36
CA LEU A 142 -5.57 -35.49 -5.57
C LEU A 142 -5.26 -35.52 -7.08
N THR A 143 -4.06 -35.13 -7.45
CA THR A 143 -3.61 -35.11 -8.86
C THR A 143 -2.19 -35.65 -9.00
N LEU A 144 -1.88 -36.17 -10.19
CA LEU A 144 -0.52 -36.55 -10.58
C LEU A 144 0.23 -35.33 -11.14
N PRO A 145 1.57 -35.28 -10.97
CA PRO A 145 2.37 -34.25 -11.62
C PRO A 145 2.36 -34.41 -13.14
N GLU A 146 2.40 -33.30 -13.88
CA GLU A 146 2.47 -33.31 -15.36
C GLU A 146 3.85 -33.76 -15.87
N PHE A 147 4.88 -33.66 -15.03
CA PHE A 147 6.26 -34.04 -15.33
C PHE A 147 6.58 -35.43 -14.77
N ARG A 148 7.76 -35.96 -15.14
CA ARG A 148 8.21 -37.29 -14.72
C ARG A 148 8.18 -37.41 -13.18
N PRO A 149 7.45 -38.39 -12.62
CA PRO A 149 7.38 -38.57 -11.18
C PRO A 149 8.75 -38.91 -10.61
N LEU A 150 9.10 -38.32 -9.46
CA LEU A 150 10.36 -38.60 -8.76
C LEU A 150 10.40 -40.00 -8.15
N VAL A 151 9.24 -40.50 -7.71
CA VAL A 151 9.08 -41.82 -7.08
C VAL A 151 7.82 -42.50 -7.64
N PRO A 152 7.76 -43.84 -7.67
CA PRO A 152 6.53 -44.56 -7.94
C PRO A 152 5.42 -44.12 -6.98
N GLY A 153 4.24 -43.76 -7.50
CA GLY A 153 3.12 -43.27 -6.69
C GLY A 153 3.19 -41.79 -6.28
N HIS A 154 4.10 -40.99 -6.85
CA HIS A 154 4.14 -39.55 -6.58
C HIS A 154 2.81 -38.88 -6.97
N SER A 155 2.13 -38.29 -5.98
CA SER A 155 0.88 -37.55 -6.14
C SER A 155 0.94 -36.24 -5.36
N ARG A 156 0.04 -35.31 -5.68
CA ARG A 156 -0.05 -33.98 -5.07
C ARG A 156 -1.48 -33.76 -4.57
N ILE A 157 -1.59 -33.32 -3.32
CA ILE A 157 -2.86 -32.87 -2.73
C ILE A 157 -2.93 -31.36 -2.89
N LEU A 158 -4.00 -30.88 -3.52
CA LEU A 158 -4.19 -29.46 -3.80
C LEU A 158 -5.53 -29.01 -3.23
N PRO A 159 -5.59 -27.83 -2.59
CA PRO A 159 -6.85 -27.28 -2.11
C PRO A 159 -7.70 -26.81 -3.30
N MET A 160 -9.02 -26.94 -3.15
CA MET A 160 -9.99 -26.22 -3.95
C MET A 160 -10.31 -24.92 -3.22
N GLN A 161 -10.08 -23.80 -3.90
CA GLN A 161 -10.43 -22.46 -3.41
C GLN A 161 -11.92 -22.20 -3.55
#